data_AF-A0AAD9UWK9-F1
#
_entry.id   AF-A0AAD9UWK9-F1
#
_cell.length_a   1.000
_cell.length_b   1.000
_cell.length_c   1.000
_cell.angle_alpha   90.00
_cell.angle_beta   90.00
_cell.angle_gamma   90.00
#
_symmetry.space_group_name_H-M   'P 1'
#
loop_
_entity.id
_entity.type
_entity.pdbx_description
1 polymer ?
#
loop_
_entity_poly.entity_id
_entity_poly.type
_entity_poly.pdbx_seq_one_letter_code
_entity_poly.pdbx_strand_id
1 'polypeptide(L)'
;MKCWLITKPDKEGAARILFDGTAINVTARGYRHLGAALGSREYLEEYVSQKVEDWVAQVSQLAEFAKSQPQASSAAFIFGLRHTWTYFQRTHPDVDELLEPLERAVADSLIPSITNHNCSNEERNLLSLPVRFGGMGITNPKEDAPSQYTSSVVSTIHLTERIVAQIHNPPDAEDVRSISHSRKEKNDQFTAKSAAVKNYLSESTKRAVDLAMEKGASSWLTAIPIKDLGFDLNKAQFWDAIKLRYDWEITDLPSVCVCGEAFSVDHAMICRRGGFVIQRHNELRDLEAKMLDMVCYDVEVEPVLQVLTGETLERGANTAPDARLDIHARGVWERQRSAFFDVRVFHPNADSYRDLSPKQIYRQHENEKKRKYATRVLEIEQGSFTPLVFSTTGGMGEECQRFHRRLAELLASKKGEDYSATISWIRCKVSFAVLRTALLCLRGSRTLKRVKANLIDTDFELDNPRYA
;
A
#
# COMPACT_ATOMS: atom_id res chain seq x y z
N MET A 1 -46.89 11.83 -8.32
CA MET A 1 -45.88 10.80 -8.66
C MET A 1 -45.27 11.21 -10.00
N LYS A 2 -43.96 11.43 -10.11
CA LYS A 2 -43.33 11.80 -11.41
C LYS A 2 -43.01 10.52 -12.18
N CYS A 3 -43.99 9.96 -12.87
CA CYS A 3 -43.81 8.79 -13.72
C CYS A 3 -43.35 9.23 -15.12
N TRP A 4 -42.41 8.49 -15.70
CA TRP A 4 -41.89 8.72 -17.05
C TRP A 4 -41.98 7.43 -17.86
N LEU A 5 -42.55 7.55 -19.06
CA LEU A 5 -42.56 6.52 -20.08
C LEU A 5 -41.56 6.91 -21.17
N ILE A 6 -40.53 6.07 -21.32
CA ILE A 6 -39.52 6.22 -22.38
C ILE A 6 -39.95 5.32 -23.54
N THR A 7 -40.14 5.91 -24.72
CA THR A 7 -40.64 5.18 -25.90
C THR A 7 -39.62 5.18 -27.02
N LYS A 8 -39.76 4.25 -27.97
CA LYS A 8 -39.13 4.42 -29.28
C LYS A 8 -39.74 5.63 -30.01
N PRO A 9 -38.99 6.35 -30.87
CA PRO A 9 -39.49 7.55 -31.55
C PRO A 9 -40.79 7.33 -32.33
N ASP A 10 -40.94 6.18 -32.99
CA ASP A 10 -42.13 5.81 -33.77
C ASP A 10 -43.38 5.57 -32.91
N LYS A 11 -43.21 5.35 -31.59
CA LYS A 11 -44.30 5.08 -30.65
C LYS A 11 -44.67 6.27 -29.79
N GLU A 12 -43.91 7.37 -29.86
CA GLU A 12 -44.14 8.53 -28.98
C GLU A 12 -45.53 9.14 -29.17
N GLY A 13 -45.96 9.34 -30.42
CA GLY A 13 -47.28 9.90 -30.72
C GLY A 13 -48.43 9.04 -30.19
N ALA A 14 -48.36 7.72 -30.40
CA ALA A 14 -49.35 6.78 -29.89
C ALA A 14 -49.36 6.72 -28.36
N ALA A 15 -48.19 6.76 -27.71
CA ALA A 15 -48.08 6.77 -26.26
C ALA A 15 -48.63 8.07 -25.65
N ARG A 16 -48.38 9.22 -26.27
CA ARG A 16 -48.95 10.51 -25.83
C ARG A 16 -50.48 10.50 -25.87
N ILE A 17 -51.07 9.90 -26.91
CA ILE A 17 -52.54 9.75 -27.01
C ILE A 17 -53.07 8.79 -25.95
N LEU A 18 -52.42 7.63 -25.78
CA LEU A 18 -52.89 6.58 -24.86
C LEU A 18 -52.86 7.03 -23.40
N PHE A 19 -51.85 7.83 -23.02
CA PHE A 19 -51.66 8.32 -21.66
C PHE A 19 -52.13 9.77 -21.48
N ASP A 20 -52.87 10.31 -22.45
CA ASP A 20 -53.45 11.65 -22.34
C ASP A 20 -54.39 11.74 -21.12
N GLY A 21 -54.36 12.88 -20.42
CA GLY A 21 -55.09 13.08 -19.17
C GLY A 21 -54.54 12.33 -17.94
N THR A 22 -53.46 11.53 -18.07
CA THR A 22 -52.76 10.93 -16.92
C THR A 22 -51.59 11.80 -16.45
N ALA A 23 -51.03 11.50 -15.26
CA ALA A 23 -49.84 12.18 -14.73
C ALA A 23 -48.50 11.62 -15.28
N ILE A 24 -48.54 10.83 -16.36
CA ILE A 24 -47.37 10.15 -16.93
C ILE A 24 -46.73 11.02 -18.02
N ASN A 25 -45.45 11.33 -17.86
CA ASN A 25 -44.69 12.06 -18.89
C ASN A 25 -44.17 11.09 -19.95
N VAL A 26 -44.24 11.45 -21.23
CA VAL A 26 -43.75 10.62 -22.35
C VAL A 26 -42.57 11.31 -23.03
N THR A 27 -41.50 10.56 -23.31
CA THR A 27 -40.30 11.03 -24.02
C THR A 27 -39.74 9.94 -24.93
N ALA A 28 -39.32 10.29 -26.15
CA ALA A 28 -38.52 9.40 -27.00
C ALA A 28 -37.01 9.64 -26.90
N ARG A 29 -36.58 10.79 -26.35
CA ARG A 29 -35.17 11.15 -26.23
C ARG A 29 -34.51 10.40 -25.08
N GLY A 30 -35.15 10.40 -23.92
CA GLY A 30 -34.62 9.72 -22.75
C GLY A 30 -34.91 10.43 -21.43
N TYR A 31 -34.55 9.76 -20.35
CA TYR A 31 -34.70 10.25 -18.99
C TYR A 31 -33.66 9.62 -18.06
N ARG A 32 -33.23 10.38 -17.05
CA ARG A 32 -32.31 9.89 -16.02
C ARG A 32 -33.07 9.11 -14.96
N HIS A 33 -32.71 7.85 -14.76
CA HIS A 33 -33.26 6.99 -13.71
C HIS A 33 -32.14 6.49 -12.78
N LEU A 34 -32.23 6.82 -11.48
CA LEU A 34 -31.26 6.43 -10.45
C LEU A 34 -29.79 6.74 -10.76
N GLY A 35 -29.53 7.72 -11.64
CA GLY A 35 -28.16 8.10 -12.05
C GLY A 35 -27.72 7.52 -13.40
N ALA A 36 -28.49 6.60 -13.98
CA ALA A 36 -28.30 6.10 -15.33
C ALA A 36 -29.14 6.86 -16.36
N ALA A 37 -28.60 7.10 -17.54
CA ALA A 37 -29.34 7.64 -18.69
C ALA A 37 -29.99 6.49 -19.45
N LEU A 38 -31.31 6.58 -19.62
CA LEU A 38 -32.10 5.65 -20.41
C LEU A 38 -32.71 6.41 -21.60
N GLY A 39 -32.69 5.85 -22.80
CA GLY A 39 -33.25 6.50 -23.98
C GLY A 39 -32.39 6.30 -25.22
N SER A 40 -32.35 7.35 -26.05
CA SER A 40 -31.59 7.37 -27.30
C SER A 40 -30.08 7.45 -27.05
N ARG A 41 -29.29 7.08 -28.07
CA ARG A 41 -27.83 7.15 -27.99
C ARG A 41 -27.35 8.57 -27.82
N GLU A 42 -27.99 9.53 -28.48
CA GLU A 42 -27.67 10.95 -28.40
C GLU A 42 -27.87 11.49 -26.98
N TYR A 43 -28.96 11.09 -26.30
CA TYR A 43 -29.19 11.48 -24.90
C TYR A 43 -28.17 10.88 -23.94
N LEU A 44 -27.79 9.62 -24.17
CA LEU A 44 -26.73 8.97 -23.42
C LEU A 44 -25.41 9.72 -23.58
N GLU A 45 -24.98 9.98 -24.83
CA GLU A 45 -23.72 10.65 -25.13
C GLU A 45 -23.65 12.05 -24.52
N GLU A 46 -24.71 12.86 -24.67
CA GLU A 46 -24.80 14.19 -24.05
C GLU A 46 -24.67 14.12 -22.52
N TYR A 47 -25.34 13.16 -21.88
CA TYR A 47 -25.28 12.98 -20.44
C TYR A 47 -23.89 12.52 -19.97
N VAL A 48 -23.27 11.58 -20.68
CA VAL A 48 -21.93 11.07 -20.36
C VAL A 48 -20.90 12.18 -20.55
N SER A 49 -20.95 12.90 -21.67
CA SER A 49 -20.01 13.98 -21.98
C SER A 49 -20.04 15.06 -20.90
N GLN A 50 -21.22 15.49 -20.45
CA GLN A 50 -21.33 16.45 -19.36
C GLN A 50 -20.70 15.95 -18.05
N LYS A 51 -20.86 14.65 -17.74
CA LYS A 51 -20.23 14.03 -16.56
C LYS A 51 -18.72 13.93 -16.70
N VAL A 52 -18.23 13.59 -17.88
CA VAL A 52 -16.80 13.51 -18.17
C VAL A 52 -16.14 14.88 -18.06
N GLU A 53 -16.78 15.95 -18.53
CA GLU A 53 -16.32 17.32 -18.32
C GLU A 53 -16.19 17.66 -16.83
N ASP A 54 -17.22 17.36 -16.03
CA ASP A 54 -17.19 17.57 -14.58
C ASP A 54 -16.03 16.81 -13.92
N TRP A 55 -15.77 15.56 -14.34
CA TRP A 55 -14.71 14.72 -13.78
C TRP A 55 -13.31 15.16 -14.23
N VAL A 56 -13.15 15.56 -15.49
CA VAL A 56 -11.90 16.13 -16.01
C VAL A 56 -11.54 17.36 -15.19
N ALA A 57 -12.49 18.28 -14.95
CA ALA A 57 -12.25 19.46 -14.12
C ALA A 57 -11.80 19.08 -12.69
N GLN A 58 -12.42 18.08 -12.07
CA GLN A 58 -12.03 17.58 -10.74
C GLN A 58 -10.63 16.94 -10.74
N VAL A 59 -10.30 16.15 -11.76
CA VAL A 59 -8.98 15.52 -11.92
C VAL A 59 -7.90 16.59 -12.12
N SER A 60 -8.14 17.61 -12.96
CA SER A 60 -7.23 18.73 -13.14
C SER A 60 -7.03 19.50 -11.84
N GLN A 61 -8.08 19.73 -11.05
CA GLN A 61 -7.95 20.37 -9.74
C GLN A 61 -7.12 19.52 -8.75
N LEU A 62 -7.31 18.20 -8.72
CA LEU A 62 -6.49 17.30 -7.91
C LEU A 62 -5.02 17.29 -8.34
N ALA A 63 -4.75 17.41 -9.65
CA ALA A 63 -3.40 17.54 -10.19
C ALA A 63 -2.71 18.82 -9.70
N GLU A 64 -3.42 19.94 -9.68
CA GLU A 64 -2.90 21.19 -9.10
C GLU A 64 -2.57 21.04 -7.60
N PHE A 65 -3.46 20.41 -6.82
CA PHE A 65 -3.17 20.13 -5.41
C PHE A 65 -1.96 19.20 -5.24
N ALA A 66 -1.77 18.23 -6.13
CA ALA A 66 -0.70 17.24 -6.02
C ALA A 66 0.70 17.86 -6.08
N LYS A 67 0.85 19.04 -6.72
CA LYS A 67 2.11 19.81 -6.74
C LYS A 67 2.60 20.23 -5.35
N SER A 68 1.70 20.31 -4.36
CA SER A 68 2.02 20.67 -2.98
C SER A 68 1.72 19.55 -1.99
N GLN A 69 0.68 18.74 -2.23
CA GLN A 69 0.20 17.70 -1.33
C GLN A 69 -0.06 16.38 -2.11
N PRO A 70 0.99 15.75 -2.69
CA PRO A 70 0.81 14.61 -3.59
C PRO A 70 0.18 13.39 -2.91
N GLN A 71 0.55 13.12 -1.65
CA GLN A 71 -0.03 12.02 -0.89
C GLN A 71 -1.54 12.22 -0.65
N ALA A 72 -1.96 13.43 -0.28
CA ALA A 72 -3.36 13.75 -0.05
C ALA A 72 -4.16 13.68 -1.35
N SER A 73 -3.64 14.23 -2.46
CA SER A 73 -4.26 14.11 -3.78
C SER A 73 -4.39 12.65 -4.23
N SER A 74 -3.35 11.84 -4.01
CA SER A 74 -3.40 10.40 -4.31
C SER A 74 -4.46 9.68 -3.50
N ALA A 75 -4.55 9.95 -2.19
CA ALA A 75 -5.58 9.38 -1.33
C ALA A 75 -6.99 9.84 -1.73
N ALA A 76 -7.19 11.13 -2.02
CA ALA A 76 -8.47 11.68 -2.47
C ALA A 76 -8.93 11.03 -3.79
N PHE A 77 -8.00 10.79 -4.71
CA PHE A 77 -8.29 10.08 -5.96
C PHE A 77 -8.69 8.62 -5.70
N ILE A 78 -7.88 7.88 -4.93
CA ILE A 78 -8.05 6.43 -4.71
C ILE A 78 -9.29 6.13 -3.87
N PHE A 79 -9.56 6.89 -2.81
CA PHE A 79 -10.65 6.63 -1.87
C PHE A 79 -11.93 7.42 -2.16
N GLY A 80 -11.84 8.46 -2.99
CA GLY A 80 -12.98 9.31 -3.34
C GLY A 80 -13.27 9.28 -4.82
N LEU A 81 -12.54 10.10 -5.58
CA LEU A 81 -12.95 10.54 -6.91
C LEU A 81 -13.18 9.36 -7.88
N ARG A 82 -12.31 8.35 -7.89
CA ARG A 82 -12.41 7.22 -8.83
C ARG A 82 -13.70 6.41 -8.72
N HIS A 83 -14.32 6.40 -7.54
CA HIS A 83 -15.52 5.62 -7.30
C HIS A 83 -16.75 6.22 -8.00
N THR A 84 -16.71 7.52 -8.34
CA THR A 84 -17.82 8.19 -9.02
C THR A 84 -18.06 7.65 -10.43
N TRP A 85 -17.01 7.51 -11.25
CA TRP A 85 -17.14 6.90 -12.57
C TRP A 85 -17.13 5.37 -12.54
N THR A 86 -16.59 4.72 -11.50
CA THR A 86 -16.73 3.26 -11.34
C THR A 86 -18.21 2.85 -11.29
N TYR A 87 -19.06 3.63 -10.59
CA TYR A 87 -20.50 3.43 -10.60
C TYR A 87 -21.10 3.61 -12.00
N PHE A 88 -20.64 4.64 -12.72
CA PHE A 88 -21.10 4.94 -14.07
C PHE A 88 -20.80 3.81 -15.07
N GLN A 89 -19.56 3.31 -15.06
CA GLN A 89 -19.11 2.19 -15.89
C GLN A 89 -19.91 0.91 -15.63
N ARG A 90 -20.46 0.72 -14.43
CA ARG A 90 -21.27 -0.46 -14.09
C ARG A 90 -22.71 -0.39 -14.58
N THR A 91 -23.16 0.79 -15.01
CA THR A 91 -24.57 1.06 -15.34
C THR A 91 -24.80 1.40 -16.81
N HIS A 92 -23.75 1.73 -17.56
CA HIS A 92 -23.84 2.08 -18.98
C HIS A 92 -22.91 1.19 -19.82
N PRO A 93 -23.44 0.42 -20.79
CA PRO A 93 -22.62 -0.24 -21.80
C PRO A 93 -22.11 0.75 -22.85
N ASP A 94 -21.03 0.40 -23.53
CA ASP A 94 -20.51 1.10 -24.72
C ASP A 94 -20.24 2.60 -24.53
N VAL A 95 -19.67 2.95 -23.37
CA VAL A 95 -19.28 4.34 -22.99
C VAL A 95 -17.78 4.53 -22.89
N ASP A 96 -16.98 3.51 -23.19
CA ASP A 96 -15.53 3.49 -23.07
C ASP A 96 -14.85 4.60 -23.89
N GLU A 97 -15.23 4.79 -25.16
CA GLU A 97 -14.69 5.86 -25.99
C GLU A 97 -15.04 7.27 -25.47
N LEU A 98 -16.17 7.42 -24.77
CA LEU A 98 -16.57 8.70 -24.17
C LEU A 98 -15.73 9.04 -22.93
N LEU A 99 -15.06 8.05 -22.32
CA LEU A 99 -14.19 8.24 -21.15
C LEU A 99 -12.74 8.57 -21.51
N GLU A 100 -12.41 8.59 -22.80
CA GLU A 100 -11.08 8.95 -23.30
C GLU A 100 -10.57 10.32 -22.77
N PRO A 101 -11.36 11.40 -22.73
CA PRO A 101 -10.90 12.68 -22.17
C PRO A 101 -10.53 12.58 -20.68
N LEU A 102 -11.26 11.76 -19.92
CA LEU A 102 -10.98 11.52 -18.51
C LEU A 102 -9.67 10.75 -18.32
N GLU A 103 -9.42 9.72 -19.13
CA GLU A 103 -8.15 9.00 -19.09
C GLU A 103 -6.97 9.93 -19.39
N ARG A 104 -7.07 10.80 -20.41
CA ARG A 104 -6.04 11.79 -20.70
C ARG A 104 -5.79 12.74 -19.53
N ALA A 105 -6.83 13.23 -18.88
CA ALA A 105 -6.67 14.07 -17.69
C ALA A 105 -5.93 13.34 -16.56
N VAL A 106 -6.21 12.05 -16.36
CA VAL A 106 -5.52 11.21 -15.37
C VAL A 106 -4.07 10.97 -15.78
N ALA A 107 -3.82 10.55 -17.02
CA ALA A 107 -2.50 10.18 -17.53
C ALA A 107 -1.56 11.38 -17.70
N ASP A 108 -2.07 12.48 -18.25
CA ASP A 108 -1.22 13.59 -18.69
C ASP A 108 -1.09 14.69 -17.64
N SER A 109 -2.04 14.79 -16.69
CA SER A 109 -2.05 15.84 -15.66
C SER A 109 -1.86 15.29 -14.25
N LEU A 110 -2.72 14.34 -13.84
CA LEU A 110 -2.75 13.87 -12.45
C LEU A 110 -1.55 12.99 -12.10
N ILE A 111 -1.26 11.98 -12.91
CA ILE A 111 -0.15 11.04 -12.66
C ILE A 111 1.18 11.79 -12.54
N PRO A 112 1.60 12.63 -13.52
CA PRO A 112 2.86 13.37 -13.42
C PRO A 112 2.93 14.27 -12.19
N SER A 113 1.81 14.87 -11.78
CA SER A 113 1.77 15.73 -10.60
C SER A 113 1.87 14.95 -9.27
N ILE A 114 1.30 13.74 -9.20
CA ILE A 114 1.39 12.86 -8.03
C ILE A 114 2.79 12.24 -7.92
N THR A 115 3.36 11.79 -9.05
CA THR A 115 4.61 11.02 -9.07
C THR A 115 5.85 11.89 -9.18
N ASN A 116 5.71 13.12 -9.69
CA ASN A 116 6.82 13.96 -10.13
C ASN A 116 7.72 13.23 -11.14
N HIS A 117 7.08 12.52 -12.09
CA HIS A 117 7.70 11.72 -13.14
C HIS A 117 6.80 11.65 -14.37
N ASN A 118 7.37 11.86 -15.56
CA ASN A 118 6.63 11.71 -16.82
C ASN A 118 6.61 10.23 -17.21
N CYS A 119 5.47 9.59 -17.04
CA CYS A 119 5.34 8.15 -17.27
C CYS A 119 5.29 7.79 -18.76
N SER A 120 5.99 6.72 -19.15
CA SER A 120 5.77 6.07 -20.44
C SER A 120 4.41 5.35 -20.49
N ASN A 121 4.00 4.88 -21.66
CA ASN A 121 2.78 4.07 -21.79
C ASN A 121 2.86 2.76 -20.99
N GLU A 122 4.03 2.12 -20.96
CA GLU A 122 4.31 0.90 -20.20
C GLU A 122 4.22 1.17 -18.68
N GLU A 123 4.76 2.29 -18.22
CA GLU A 123 4.65 2.72 -16.84
C GLU A 123 3.21 3.06 -16.48
N ARG A 124 2.48 3.77 -17.36
CA ARG A 124 1.05 4.05 -17.18
C ARG A 124 0.23 2.77 -17.00
N ASN A 125 0.52 1.75 -17.81
CA ASN A 125 -0.09 0.42 -17.71
C ASN A 125 0.24 -0.24 -16.36
N LEU A 126 1.49 -0.12 -15.89
CA LEU A 126 1.89 -0.59 -14.55
C LEU A 126 1.11 0.13 -13.45
N LEU A 127 1.03 1.47 -13.48
CA LEU A 127 0.35 2.27 -12.46
C LEU A 127 -1.16 1.97 -12.37
N SER A 128 -1.77 1.51 -13.46
CA SER A 128 -3.17 1.08 -13.50
C SER A 128 -3.46 -0.16 -12.65
N LEU A 129 -2.45 -1.02 -12.46
CA LEU A 129 -2.62 -2.25 -11.70
C LEU A 129 -2.85 -1.95 -10.21
N PRO A 130 -3.56 -2.83 -9.48
CA PRO A 130 -3.66 -2.71 -8.04
C PRO A 130 -2.28 -2.76 -7.37
N VAL A 131 -2.16 -2.13 -6.20
CA VAL A 131 -0.90 -2.00 -5.46
C VAL A 131 -0.21 -3.36 -5.18
N ARG A 132 -1.00 -4.39 -4.86
CA ARG A 132 -0.50 -5.76 -4.63
C ARG A 132 0.06 -6.47 -5.87
N PHE A 133 -0.21 -5.93 -7.06
CA PHE A 133 0.28 -6.40 -8.35
C PHE A 133 1.35 -5.49 -8.96
N GLY A 134 1.87 -4.56 -8.16
CA GLY A 134 2.97 -3.70 -8.58
C GLY A 134 2.56 -2.27 -8.93
N GLY A 135 1.28 -1.98 -9.17
CA GLY A 135 0.83 -0.66 -9.59
C GLY A 135 0.52 0.32 -8.45
N MET A 136 -0.22 1.38 -8.76
CA MET A 136 -0.71 2.37 -7.79
C MET A 136 -2.24 2.32 -7.60
N GLY A 137 -2.94 1.50 -8.39
CA GLY A 137 -4.40 1.45 -8.40
C GLY A 137 -5.06 2.66 -9.07
N ILE A 138 -4.32 3.36 -9.94
CA ILE A 138 -4.80 4.48 -10.75
C ILE A 138 -5.35 3.91 -12.06
N THR A 139 -6.55 3.32 -11.96
CA THR A 139 -7.24 2.60 -13.05
C THR A 139 -7.39 3.44 -14.32
N ASN A 140 -7.36 2.78 -15.49
CA ASN A 140 -7.71 3.41 -16.75
C ASN A 140 -9.23 3.35 -16.94
N PRO A 141 -9.97 4.47 -16.88
CA PRO A 141 -11.42 4.46 -16.94
C PRO A 141 -11.96 4.04 -18.31
N LYS A 142 -11.20 4.24 -19.40
CA LYS A 142 -11.59 3.75 -20.72
C LYS A 142 -11.51 2.22 -20.76
N GLU A 143 -10.35 1.65 -20.43
CA GLU A 143 -10.13 0.20 -20.49
C GLU A 143 -10.97 -0.58 -19.48
N ASP A 144 -11.22 -0.01 -18.30
CA ASP A 144 -11.99 -0.69 -17.26
C ASP A 144 -13.48 -0.74 -17.57
N ALA A 145 -14.03 0.21 -18.35
CA ALA A 145 -15.47 0.37 -18.52
C ALA A 145 -16.20 -0.90 -19.01
N PRO A 146 -15.75 -1.59 -20.08
CA PRO A 146 -16.41 -2.82 -20.53
C PRO A 146 -16.39 -3.92 -19.48
N SER A 147 -15.26 -4.06 -18.77
CA SER A 147 -15.08 -5.09 -17.74
C SER A 147 -15.93 -4.82 -16.49
N GLN A 148 -16.10 -3.55 -16.12
CA GLN A 148 -16.93 -3.13 -14.97
C GLN A 148 -18.41 -3.35 -15.27
N TYR A 149 -18.87 -3.01 -16.48
CA TYR A 149 -20.23 -3.29 -16.92
C TYR A 149 -20.51 -4.80 -16.91
N THR A 150 -19.65 -5.59 -17.55
CA THR A 150 -19.77 -7.06 -17.61
C THR A 150 -19.79 -7.67 -16.20
N SER A 151 -18.88 -7.23 -15.32
CA SER A 151 -18.84 -7.69 -13.93
C SER A 151 -20.12 -7.34 -13.18
N SER A 152 -20.71 -6.17 -13.44
CA SER A 152 -21.97 -5.73 -12.85
C SER A 152 -23.11 -6.68 -13.25
N VAL A 153 -23.27 -6.91 -14.57
CA VAL A 153 -24.30 -7.79 -15.14
C VAL A 153 -24.19 -9.20 -14.56
N VAL A 154 -23.00 -9.80 -14.58
CA VAL A 154 -22.76 -11.15 -14.04
C VAL A 154 -23.05 -11.21 -12.54
N SER A 155 -22.66 -10.19 -11.78
CA SER A 155 -22.89 -10.16 -10.32
C SER A 155 -24.36 -10.01 -9.95
N THR A 156 -25.19 -9.48 -10.86
CA THR A 156 -26.62 -9.25 -10.62
C THR A 156 -27.53 -10.20 -11.37
N ILE A 157 -27.01 -11.16 -12.14
CA ILE A 157 -27.78 -11.97 -13.10
C ILE A 157 -28.98 -12.67 -12.44
N HIS A 158 -28.76 -13.38 -11.34
CA HIS A 158 -29.79 -14.11 -10.60
C HIS A 158 -30.85 -13.18 -10.01
N LEU A 159 -30.46 -11.98 -9.60
CA LEU A 159 -31.40 -10.98 -9.09
C LEU A 159 -32.24 -10.41 -10.25
N THR A 160 -31.62 -10.10 -11.38
CA THR A 160 -32.29 -9.59 -12.58
C THR A 160 -33.32 -10.59 -13.10
N GLU A 161 -32.96 -11.87 -13.23
CA GLU A 161 -33.86 -12.92 -13.71
C GLU A 161 -35.09 -13.06 -12.81
N ARG A 162 -34.91 -13.02 -11.49
CA ARG A 162 -36.01 -13.07 -10.52
C ARG A 162 -36.90 -11.84 -10.57
N ILE A 163 -36.33 -10.64 -10.70
CA ILE A 163 -37.11 -9.39 -10.86
C ILE A 163 -37.97 -9.47 -12.13
N VAL A 164 -37.40 -9.92 -13.24
CA VAL A 164 -38.12 -10.08 -14.51
C VAL A 164 -39.23 -11.13 -14.40
N ALA A 165 -38.97 -12.24 -13.71
CA ALA A 165 -39.96 -13.28 -13.43
C ALA A 165 -40.97 -12.91 -12.33
N GLN A 166 -40.85 -11.72 -11.72
CA GLN A 166 -41.63 -11.28 -10.56
C GLN A 166 -41.59 -12.24 -9.36
N ILE A 167 -40.45 -12.91 -9.18
CA ILE A 167 -40.17 -13.76 -8.03
C ILE A 167 -39.68 -12.86 -6.89
N HIS A 168 -40.44 -12.81 -5.79
CA HIS A 168 -40.14 -11.94 -4.64
C HIS A 168 -39.10 -12.48 -3.67
N ASN A 169 -38.68 -13.75 -3.82
CA ASN A 169 -37.66 -14.35 -2.97
C ASN A 169 -36.24 -14.01 -3.46
N PRO A 170 -35.30 -13.65 -2.57
CA PRO A 170 -33.93 -13.33 -2.95
C PRO A 170 -33.19 -14.56 -3.51
N PRO A 171 -32.10 -14.34 -4.27
CA PRO A 171 -31.18 -15.40 -4.69
C PRO A 171 -30.72 -16.27 -3.51
N ASP A 172 -30.56 -17.57 -3.73
CA ASP A 172 -30.13 -18.48 -2.67
C ASP A 172 -28.60 -18.48 -2.48
N ALA A 173 -28.13 -19.30 -1.52
CA ALA A 173 -26.70 -19.36 -1.23
C ALA A 173 -25.86 -19.96 -2.36
N GLU A 174 -26.44 -20.80 -3.21
CA GLU A 174 -25.76 -21.40 -4.38
C GLU A 174 -25.62 -20.36 -5.50
N ASP A 175 -26.69 -19.60 -5.75
CA ASP A 175 -26.69 -18.45 -6.65
C ASP A 175 -25.56 -17.48 -6.29
N VAL A 176 -25.41 -17.16 -4.99
CA VAL A 176 -24.34 -16.28 -4.49
C VAL A 176 -22.95 -16.92 -4.61
N ARG A 177 -22.82 -18.24 -4.39
CA ARG A 177 -21.54 -18.95 -4.54
C ARG A 177 -21.05 -18.94 -5.99
N SER A 178 -21.94 -19.07 -6.97
CA SER A 178 -21.58 -19.03 -8.39
C SER A 178 -20.84 -17.72 -8.77
N ILE A 179 -21.23 -16.58 -8.18
CA ILE A 179 -20.62 -15.27 -8.39
C ILE A 179 -19.21 -15.19 -7.76
N SER A 180 -18.92 -15.98 -6.73
CA SER A 180 -17.61 -15.96 -6.05
C SER A 180 -16.45 -16.41 -6.96
N HIS A 181 -16.71 -17.27 -7.96
CA HIS A 181 -15.73 -17.68 -8.97
C HIS A 181 -15.17 -16.49 -9.76
N SER A 182 -16.02 -15.50 -10.07
CA SER A 182 -15.63 -14.28 -10.79
C SER A 182 -14.52 -13.48 -10.07
N ARG A 183 -14.47 -13.53 -8.73
CA ARG A 183 -13.41 -12.85 -7.96
C ARG A 183 -12.04 -13.48 -8.18
N LYS A 184 -11.99 -14.82 -8.28
CA LYS A 184 -10.76 -15.56 -8.55
C LYS A 184 -10.29 -15.27 -9.97
N GLU A 185 -11.18 -15.33 -10.95
CA GLU A 185 -10.87 -15.01 -12.35
C GLU A 185 -10.28 -13.61 -12.50
N LYS A 186 -10.87 -12.61 -11.83
CA LYS A 186 -10.33 -11.24 -11.82
C LYS A 186 -8.94 -11.16 -11.21
N ASN A 187 -8.67 -11.93 -10.15
CA ASN A 187 -7.33 -12.01 -9.56
C ASN A 187 -6.31 -12.64 -10.51
N ASP A 188 -6.71 -13.68 -11.23
CA ASP A 188 -5.87 -14.37 -12.21
C ASP A 188 -5.60 -13.47 -13.42
N GLN A 189 -6.60 -12.70 -13.87
CA GLN A 189 -6.43 -11.66 -14.89
C GLN A 189 -5.41 -10.59 -14.48
N PHE A 190 -5.47 -10.08 -13.24
CA PHE A 190 -4.46 -9.12 -12.79
C PHE A 190 -3.06 -9.74 -12.67
N THR A 191 -2.97 -11.02 -12.32
CA THR A 191 -1.69 -11.74 -12.30
C THR A 191 -1.10 -11.82 -13.70
N ALA A 192 -1.91 -12.21 -14.69
CA ALA A 192 -1.51 -12.25 -16.10
C ALA A 192 -1.14 -10.85 -16.64
N LYS A 193 -1.95 -9.82 -16.35
CA LYS A 193 -1.65 -8.43 -16.73
C LYS A 193 -0.34 -7.94 -16.12
N SER A 194 -0.09 -8.22 -14.84
CA SER A 194 1.17 -7.86 -14.17
C SER A 194 2.37 -8.52 -14.84
N ALA A 195 2.29 -9.82 -15.18
CA ALA A 195 3.34 -10.50 -15.91
C ALA A 195 3.55 -9.92 -17.32
N ALA A 196 2.48 -9.60 -18.04
CA ALA A 196 2.56 -9.00 -19.37
C ALA A 196 3.22 -7.62 -19.34
N VAL A 197 2.78 -6.73 -18.43
CA VAL A 197 3.36 -5.38 -18.29
C VAL A 197 4.84 -5.45 -17.95
N LYS A 198 5.24 -6.36 -17.06
CA LYS A 198 6.65 -6.55 -16.69
C LYS A 198 7.55 -6.87 -17.88
N ASN A 199 7.06 -7.52 -18.93
CA ASN A 199 7.91 -7.83 -20.09
C ASN A 199 8.45 -6.59 -20.80
N TYR A 200 7.79 -5.45 -20.67
CA TYR A 200 8.14 -4.19 -21.32
C TYR A 200 8.91 -3.21 -20.41
N LEU A 201 9.14 -3.58 -19.14
CA LEU A 201 9.90 -2.76 -18.20
C LEU A 201 11.40 -3.05 -18.29
N SER A 202 12.24 -2.17 -17.75
CA SER A 202 13.66 -2.48 -17.54
C SER A 202 13.82 -3.60 -16.49
N GLU A 203 14.92 -4.35 -16.53
CA GLU A 203 15.18 -5.41 -15.53
C GLU A 203 15.22 -4.87 -14.09
N SER A 204 15.70 -3.65 -13.90
CA SER A 204 15.77 -3.01 -12.58
C SER A 204 14.38 -2.64 -12.06
N THR A 205 13.52 -2.04 -12.89
CA THR A 205 12.12 -1.76 -12.55
C THR A 205 11.33 -3.05 -12.34
N LYS A 206 11.54 -4.10 -13.15
CA LYS A 206 10.91 -5.42 -12.92
C LYS A 206 11.21 -5.95 -11.52
N ARG A 207 12.50 -5.94 -11.13
CA ARG A 207 12.93 -6.37 -9.79
C ARG A 207 12.32 -5.50 -8.69
N ALA A 208 12.28 -4.18 -8.86
CA ALA A 208 11.66 -3.27 -7.91
C ALA A 208 10.15 -3.56 -7.73
N VAL A 209 9.44 -3.81 -8.84
CA VAL A 209 8.04 -4.20 -8.83
C VAL A 209 7.82 -5.54 -8.12
N ASP A 210 8.67 -6.54 -8.36
CA ASP A 210 8.60 -7.83 -7.67
C ASP A 210 8.75 -7.69 -6.15
N LEU A 211 9.72 -6.89 -5.70
CA LEU A 211 9.93 -6.59 -4.28
C LEU A 211 8.75 -5.82 -3.69
N ALA A 212 8.17 -4.89 -4.44
CA ALA A 212 7.04 -4.09 -3.95
C ALA A 212 5.70 -4.87 -3.93
N MET A 213 5.61 -6.00 -4.63
CA MET A 213 4.48 -6.94 -4.57
C MET A 213 4.51 -7.84 -3.33
N GLU A 214 5.61 -7.84 -2.57
CA GLU A 214 5.68 -8.59 -1.31
C GLU A 214 4.61 -8.13 -0.33
N LYS A 215 4.08 -9.09 0.44
CA LYS A 215 2.92 -8.85 1.29
C LYS A 215 3.24 -7.83 2.39
N GLY A 216 2.61 -6.66 2.31
CA GLY A 216 2.79 -5.56 3.26
C GLY A 216 3.82 -4.51 2.83
N ALA A 217 4.65 -4.79 1.81
CA ALA A 217 5.69 -3.87 1.36
C ALA A 217 5.11 -2.51 0.91
N SER A 218 4.02 -2.55 0.15
CA SER A 218 3.34 -1.37 -0.37
C SER A 218 2.14 -0.88 0.47
N SER A 219 2.01 -1.32 1.72
CA SER A 219 0.85 -0.93 2.56
C SER A 219 0.77 0.57 2.84
N TRP A 220 1.90 1.29 2.79
CA TRP A 220 1.96 2.75 2.92
C TRP A 220 1.16 3.49 1.82
N LEU A 221 1.09 2.93 0.61
CA LEU A 221 0.46 3.57 -0.54
C LEU A 221 -1.07 3.47 -0.51
N THR A 222 -1.60 2.46 0.18
CA THR A 222 -3.04 2.26 0.37
C THR A 222 -3.54 2.79 1.71
N ALA A 223 -2.75 3.61 2.40
CA ALA A 223 -3.12 4.19 3.68
C ALA A 223 -3.73 5.58 3.49
N ILE A 224 -4.74 5.91 4.30
CA ILE A 224 -5.21 7.30 4.42
C ILE A 224 -4.14 8.07 5.23
N PRO A 225 -3.70 9.27 4.79
CA PRO A 225 -2.64 10.03 5.43
C PRO A 225 -3.11 10.67 6.75
N ILE A 226 -3.28 9.85 7.79
CA ILE A 226 -3.71 10.27 9.12
C ILE A 226 -2.47 10.56 9.97
N LYS A 227 -2.27 11.84 10.32
CA LYS A 227 -1.12 12.33 11.08
C LYS A 227 -0.99 11.68 12.47
N ASP A 228 -2.09 11.50 13.18
CA ASP A 228 -2.08 10.88 14.53
C ASP A 228 -1.66 9.42 14.51
N LEU A 229 -1.85 8.74 13.37
CA LEU A 229 -1.34 7.39 13.15
C LEU A 229 0.08 7.39 12.57
N GLY A 230 0.65 8.56 12.29
CA GLY A 230 1.95 8.71 11.65
C GLY A 230 1.95 8.16 10.23
N PHE A 231 0.86 8.29 9.48
CA PHE A 231 0.74 7.84 8.08
C PHE A 231 0.91 8.97 7.06
N ASP A 232 1.38 10.14 7.50
CA ASP A 232 1.70 11.29 6.66
C ASP A 232 3.17 11.29 6.21
N LEU A 233 3.39 11.65 4.95
CA LEU A 233 4.70 11.93 4.36
C LEU A 233 4.68 13.36 3.86
N ASN A 234 5.81 14.05 3.98
CA ASN A 234 5.96 15.31 3.28
C ASN A 234 6.06 15.06 1.76
N LYS A 235 5.93 16.14 0.98
CA LYS A 235 5.93 16.08 -0.49
C LYS A 235 7.14 15.35 -1.07
N ALA A 236 8.35 15.72 -0.65
CA ALA A 236 9.58 15.13 -1.16
C ALA A 236 9.70 13.65 -0.77
N GLN A 237 9.34 13.31 0.47
CA GLN A 237 9.30 11.93 0.95
C GLN A 237 8.35 11.05 0.13
N PHE A 238 7.17 11.56 -0.22
CA PHE A 238 6.21 10.82 -1.02
C PHE A 238 6.71 10.58 -2.47
N TRP A 239 7.29 11.60 -3.11
CA TRP A 239 7.88 11.44 -4.44
C TRP A 239 9.08 10.49 -4.44
N ASP A 240 10.02 10.66 -3.51
CA ASP A 240 11.16 9.76 -3.36
C ASP A 240 10.68 8.32 -3.06
N ALA A 241 9.60 8.15 -2.28
CA ALA A 241 9.02 6.83 -2.00
C ALA A 241 8.48 6.14 -3.26
N ILE A 242 7.77 6.87 -4.12
CA ILE A 242 7.31 6.35 -5.41
C ILE A 242 8.50 5.98 -6.29
N LYS A 243 9.52 6.84 -6.36
CA LYS A 243 10.71 6.60 -7.18
C LYS A 243 11.51 5.39 -6.70
N LEU A 244 11.71 5.25 -5.39
CA LEU A 244 12.32 4.05 -4.79
C LEU A 244 11.52 2.78 -5.09
N ARG A 245 10.18 2.87 -5.12
CA ARG A 245 9.31 1.74 -5.39
C ARG A 245 9.44 1.21 -6.82
N TYR A 246 9.67 2.10 -7.79
CA TYR A 246 9.73 1.76 -9.22
C TYR A 246 11.14 1.74 -9.81
N ASP A 247 12.16 2.03 -8.98
CA ASP A 247 13.54 2.23 -9.43
C ASP A 247 13.64 3.36 -10.48
N TRP A 248 12.87 4.43 -10.27
CA TRP A 248 12.94 5.63 -11.11
C TRP A 248 14.06 6.56 -10.66
N GLU A 249 14.53 7.40 -11.58
CA GLU A 249 15.59 8.35 -11.31
C GLU A 249 15.18 9.37 -10.23
N ILE A 250 16.01 9.43 -9.19
CA ILE A 250 15.90 10.38 -8.09
C ILE A 250 16.87 11.52 -8.34
N THR A 251 16.33 12.72 -8.55
CA THR A 251 17.11 13.93 -8.80
C THR A 251 17.70 14.51 -7.51
N ASP A 252 18.67 15.40 -7.67
CA ASP A 252 19.27 16.17 -6.57
C ASP A 252 19.94 15.31 -5.50
N LEU A 253 20.44 14.14 -5.92
CA LEU A 253 21.32 13.32 -5.08
C LEU A 253 22.76 13.84 -5.19
N PRO A 254 23.55 13.80 -4.10
CA PRO A 254 24.97 14.09 -4.18
C PRO A 254 25.65 13.07 -5.11
N SER A 255 26.75 13.43 -5.75
CA SER A 255 27.53 12.48 -6.58
C SER A 255 28.41 11.56 -5.72
N VAL A 256 28.86 12.03 -4.56
CA VAL A 256 29.77 11.32 -3.66
C VAL A 256 29.18 11.31 -2.25
N CYS A 257 29.23 10.14 -1.62
CA CYS A 257 28.81 9.95 -0.23
C CYS A 257 29.88 10.47 0.74
N VAL A 258 29.46 10.84 1.95
CA VAL A 258 30.37 11.25 3.05
C VAL A 258 31.38 10.15 3.43
N CYS A 259 31.15 8.89 3.04
CA CYS A 259 32.12 7.81 3.23
C CYS A 259 33.21 7.75 2.13
N GLY A 260 33.13 8.56 1.08
CA GLY A 260 34.07 8.61 -0.03
C GLY A 260 33.65 7.85 -1.30
N GLU A 261 32.63 7.02 -1.22
CA GLU A 261 32.13 6.22 -2.37
C GLU A 261 31.16 7.00 -3.25
N ALA A 262 30.98 6.57 -4.49
CA ALA A 262 29.93 7.09 -5.38
C ALA A 262 28.56 6.90 -4.73
N PHE A 263 27.72 7.95 -4.76
CA PHE A 263 26.41 7.88 -4.15
C PHE A 263 25.38 7.32 -5.13
N SER A 264 24.80 6.18 -4.78
CA SER A 264 23.66 5.57 -5.45
C SER A 264 22.56 5.26 -4.42
N VAL A 265 21.36 4.92 -4.90
CA VAL A 265 20.29 4.42 -4.04
C VAL A 265 20.76 3.19 -3.25
N ASP A 266 21.36 2.22 -3.93
CA ASP A 266 21.84 0.99 -3.30
C ASP A 266 22.93 1.28 -2.25
N HIS A 267 23.89 2.14 -2.59
CA HIS A 267 24.91 2.59 -1.64
C HIS A 267 24.26 3.25 -0.42
N ALA A 268 23.28 4.12 -0.63
CA ALA A 268 22.60 4.83 0.44
C ALA A 268 21.93 3.88 1.44
N MET A 269 21.40 2.75 0.97
CA MET A 269 20.70 1.75 1.81
C MET A 269 21.63 0.90 2.68
N ILE A 270 22.92 0.79 2.31
CA ILE A 270 23.91 -0.07 2.98
C ILE A 270 25.05 0.72 3.65
N CYS A 271 25.17 2.02 3.38
CA CYS A 271 26.24 2.85 3.90
C CYS A 271 26.23 2.87 5.43
N ARG A 272 27.36 2.48 6.04
CA ARG A 272 27.53 2.47 7.50
C ARG A 272 27.76 3.88 8.08
N ARG A 273 28.06 4.86 7.23
CA ARG A 273 28.30 6.25 7.65
C ARG A 273 26.99 6.91 8.06
N GLY A 274 27.01 7.63 9.19
CA GLY A 274 25.84 8.33 9.74
C GLY A 274 24.97 7.47 10.65
N GLY A 275 25.23 6.17 10.78
CA GLY A 275 24.49 5.30 11.70
C GLY A 275 23.06 4.93 11.27
N PHE A 276 22.65 5.28 10.05
CA PHE A 276 21.26 5.06 9.60
C PHE A 276 20.87 3.58 9.47
N VAL A 277 21.82 2.69 9.20
CA VAL A 277 21.58 1.24 9.21
C VAL A 277 21.17 0.77 10.62
N ILE A 278 21.81 1.30 11.66
CA ILE A 278 21.49 1.00 13.07
C ILE A 278 20.16 1.66 13.43
N GLN A 279 19.93 2.91 13.03
CA GLN A 279 18.68 3.60 13.29
C GLN A 279 17.48 2.87 12.65
N ARG A 280 17.63 2.36 11.43
CA ARG A 280 16.61 1.54 10.76
C ARG A 280 16.27 0.27 11.53
N HIS A 281 17.31 -0.40 12.02
CA HIS A 281 17.13 -1.57 12.88
C HIS A 281 16.37 -1.21 14.17
N ASN A 282 16.81 -0.15 14.86
CA ASN A 282 16.22 0.26 16.13
C ASN A 282 14.78 0.74 15.97
N GLU A 283 14.45 1.45 14.88
CA GLU A 283 13.08 1.89 14.60
C GLU A 283 12.12 0.70 14.52
N LEU A 284 12.52 -0.38 13.82
CA LEU A 284 11.69 -1.59 13.74
C LEU A 284 11.66 -2.32 15.08
N ARG A 285 12.79 -2.50 15.75
CA ARG A 285 12.83 -3.13 17.07
C ARG A 285 11.89 -2.43 18.06
N ASP A 286 12.00 -1.11 18.16
CA ASP A 286 11.23 -0.32 19.09
C ASP A 286 9.74 -0.30 18.70
N LEU A 287 9.42 -0.34 17.40
CA LEU A 287 8.05 -0.47 16.91
C LEU A 287 7.43 -1.83 17.29
N GLU A 288 8.14 -2.93 17.02
CA GLU A 288 7.66 -4.27 17.35
C GLU A 288 7.51 -4.45 18.87
N ALA A 289 8.46 -3.94 19.66
CA ALA A 289 8.39 -3.96 21.12
C ALA A 289 7.19 -3.15 21.64
N LYS A 290 6.94 -1.95 21.10
CA LYS A 290 5.74 -1.15 21.45
C LYS A 290 4.45 -1.89 21.13
N MET A 291 4.38 -2.61 20.01
CA MET A 291 3.19 -3.38 19.66
C MET A 291 3.00 -4.59 20.56
N LEU A 292 4.10 -5.24 20.98
CA LEU A 292 4.08 -6.32 21.97
C LEU A 292 3.63 -5.83 23.35
N ASP A 293 4.13 -4.67 23.81
CA ASP A 293 3.76 -4.07 25.10
C ASP A 293 2.26 -3.78 25.21
N MET A 294 1.58 -3.56 24.08
CA MET A 294 0.12 -3.44 24.08
C MET A 294 -0.61 -4.72 24.47
N VAL A 295 -0.02 -5.92 24.38
CA VAL A 295 -0.73 -7.22 24.54
C VAL A 295 -0.01 -8.25 25.40
N CYS A 296 1.30 -8.14 25.54
CA CYS A 296 2.14 -9.03 26.32
C CYS A 296 2.53 -8.38 27.64
N TYR A 297 3.03 -9.19 28.55
CA TYR A 297 3.66 -8.74 29.79
C TYR A 297 5.16 -8.95 29.68
N ASP A 298 5.93 -8.29 30.56
CA ASP A 298 7.36 -8.53 30.68
C ASP A 298 8.04 -8.33 29.32
N VAL A 299 7.84 -7.14 28.74
CA VAL A 299 8.40 -6.74 27.45
C VAL A 299 9.65 -5.90 27.69
N GLU A 300 10.78 -6.37 27.20
CA GLU A 300 12.08 -5.72 27.38
C GLU A 300 12.79 -5.56 26.03
N VAL A 301 13.44 -4.40 25.84
CA VAL A 301 14.29 -4.11 24.69
C VAL A 301 15.75 -4.32 25.09
N GLU A 302 16.51 -5.04 24.25
CA GLU A 302 17.89 -5.42 24.52
C GLU A 302 18.11 -6.22 25.84
N PRO A 303 17.28 -7.23 26.17
CA PRO A 303 17.47 -8.08 27.36
C PRO A 303 18.83 -8.77 27.35
N VAL A 304 19.46 -8.84 28.53
CA VAL A 304 20.70 -9.61 28.74
C VAL A 304 20.35 -11.09 28.89
N LEU A 305 21.03 -11.94 28.13
CA LEU A 305 20.90 -13.40 28.23
C LEU A 305 21.66 -13.93 29.46
N GLN A 306 21.18 -15.05 30.01
CA GLN A 306 21.84 -15.75 31.11
C GLN A 306 23.28 -16.13 30.75
N VAL A 307 24.17 -15.97 31.72
CA VAL A 307 25.59 -16.32 31.58
C VAL A 307 25.72 -17.83 31.53
N LEU A 308 26.58 -18.33 30.64
CA LEU A 308 26.88 -19.76 30.56
C LEU A 308 27.80 -20.16 31.73
N THR A 309 27.41 -21.18 32.49
CA THR A 309 28.10 -21.67 33.69
C THR A 309 28.74 -23.06 33.49
N GLY A 310 28.64 -23.61 32.29
CA GLY A 310 29.26 -24.89 31.90
C GLY A 310 28.64 -25.53 30.66
N GLU A 311 27.57 -24.95 30.14
CA GLU A 311 26.84 -25.42 28.97
C GLU A 311 27.67 -25.22 27.70
N THR A 312 27.64 -26.23 26.82
CA THR A 312 28.33 -26.18 25.53
C THR A 312 27.31 -26.03 24.42
N LEU A 313 27.39 -24.94 23.67
CA LEU A 313 26.47 -24.65 22.55
C LEU A 313 27.08 -25.10 21.21
N GLU A 314 26.22 -25.26 20.21
CA GLU A 314 26.62 -25.59 18.84
C GLU A 314 27.59 -24.54 18.24
N ARG A 315 28.40 -25.00 17.28
CA ARG A 315 29.38 -24.14 16.59
C ARG A 315 28.66 -22.99 15.86
N GLY A 316 28.95 -21.76 16.28
CA GLY A 316 28.40 -20.54 15.70
C GLY A 316 27.33 -19.86 16.57
N ALA A 317 26.91 -20.49 17.67
CA ALA A 317 26.10 -19.85 18.69
C ALA A 317 26.89 -18.74 19.41
N ASN A 318 26.19 -17.68 19.82
CA ASN A 318 26.79 -16.60 20.58
C ASN A 318 26.94 -17.01 22.05
N THR A 319 28.17 -17.21 22.49
CA THR A 319 28.54 -17.59 23.87
C THR A 319 28.99 -16.42 24.74
N ALA A 320 28.88 -15.18 24.24
CA ALA A 320 29.32 -14.00 25.00
C ALA A 320 28.54 -13.85 26.32
N PRO A 321 29.20 -13.48 27.44
CA PRO A 321 28.53 -13.32 28.73
C PRO A 321 27.49 -12.20 28.73
N ASP A 322 27.71 -11.17 27.92
CA ASP A 322 26.86 -9.98 27.78
C ASP A 322 25.98 -10.05 26.51
N ALA A 323 25.76 -11.25 25.96
CA ALA A 323 24.92 -11.41 24.78
C ALA A 323 23.52 -10.86 25.04
N ARG A 324 23.01 -10.10 24.07
CA ARG A 324 21.66 -9.52 24.08
C ARG A 324 20.91 -9.93 22.83
N LEU A 325 19.60 -10.04 22.97
CA LEU A 325 18.66 -10.10 21.85
C LEU A 325 17.90 -8.80 21.74
N ASP A 326 17.25 -8.54 20.61
CA ASP A 326 16.65 -7.23 20.40
C ASP A 326 15.38 -7.00 21.22
N ILE A 327 14.54 -8.03 21.40
CA ILE A 327 13.27 -7.93 22.13
C ILE A 327 13.01 -9.22 22.90
N HIS A 328 12.51 -9.09 24.13
CA HIS A 328 11.88 -10.15 24.90
C HIS A 328 10.43 -9.78 25.21
N ALA A 329 9.55 -10.78 25.22
CA ALA A 329 8.17 -10.64 25.65
C ALA A 329 7.65 -11.98 26.19
N ARG A 330 6.80 -11.94 27.22
CA ARG A 330 6.18 -13.15 27.79
C ARG A 330 4.77 -13.36 27.24
N GLY A 331 4.46 -14.61 26.88
CA GLY A 331 3.11 -15.01 26.49
C GLY A 331 2.79 -14.91 24.99
N VAL A 332 3.78 -14.66 24.13
CA VAL A 332 3.55 -14.51 22.68
C VAL A 332 3.07 -15.82 22.06
N TRP A 333 3.86 -16.88 22.21
CA TRP A 333 3.60 -18.19 21.61
C TRP A 333 2.90 -19.14 22.59
N GLU A 334 3.39 -19.21 23.82
CA GLU A 334 2.86 -20.06 24.89
C GLU A 334 2.61 -19.21 26.14
N ARG A 335 1.53 -19.50 26.86
CA ARG A 335 1.15 -18.76 28.08
C ARG A 335 2.30 -18.80 29.09
N GLN A 336 2.67 -17.64 29.63
CA GLN A 336 3.74 -17.45 30.63
C GLN A 336 5.17 -17.85 30.19
N ARG A 337 5.37 -18.28 28.94
CA ARG A 337 6.71 -18.58 28.42
C ARG A 337 7.34 -17.35 27.77
N SER A 338 8.65 -17.21 27.95
CA SER A 338 9.45 -16.16 27.32
C SER A 338 9.62 -16.40 25.83
N ALA A 339 9.44 -15.34 25.03
CA ALA A 339 9.74 -15.31 23.61
C ALA A 339 10.77 -14.22 23.34
N PHE A 340 11.78 -14.55 22.54
CA PHE A 340 12.87 -13.65 22.17
C PHE A 340 12.91 -13.45 20.66
N PHE A 341 13.22 -12.22 20.27
CA PHE A 341 13.24 -11.79 18.88
C PHE A 341 14.53 -11.06 18.57
N ASP A 342 15.00 -11.24 17.33
CA ASP A 342 16.20 -10.57 16.83
C ASP A 342 15.91 -10.02 15.43
N VAL A 343 16.01 -8.71 15.29
CA VAL A 343 15.66 -7.93 14.12
C VAL A 343 16.82 -7.91 13.13
N ARG A 344 16.48 -7.94 11.84
CA ARG A 344 17.44 -7.74 10.75
C ARG A 344 16.77 -7.00 9.61
N VAL A 345 17.46 -5.99 9.09
CA VAL A 345 17.03 -5.30 7.88
C VAL A 345 18.13 -5.34 6.85
N PHE A 346 17.86 -5.99 5.72
CA PHE A 346 18.81 -6.09 4.61
C PHE A 346 18.30 -5.33 3.39
N HIS A 347 19.23 -4.94 2.52
CA HIS A 347 18.89 -4.31 1.25
C HIS A 347 18.91 -5.34 0.12
N PRO A 348 17.78 -5.64 -0.54
CA PRO A 348 17.68 -6.75 -1.49
C PRO A 348 18.44 -6.53 -2.80
N ASN A 349 18.81 -5.29 -3.15
CA ASN A 349 19.59 -4.98 -4.35
C ASN A 349 21.09 -4.83 -4.06
N ALA A 350 21.55 -5.14 -2.85
CA ALA A 350 22.97 -5.19 -2.57
C ALA A 350 23.67 -6.22 -3.48
N ASP A 351 24.88 -5.91 -3.94
CA ASP A 351 25.63 -6.73 -4.90
C ASP A 351 25.79 -8.19 -4.46
N SER A 352 25.90 -8.44 -3.16
CA SER A 352 25.99 -9.80 -2.58
C SER A 352 24.76 -10.68 -2.83
N TYR A 353 23.64 -10.09 -3.27
CA TYR A 353 22.36 -10.78 -3.48
C TYR A 353 21.89 -10.76 -4.93
N ARG A 354 22.72 -10.29 -5.85
CA ARG A 354 22.36 -10.09 -7.27
C ARG A 354 21.72 -11.33 -7.89
N ASP A 355 22.27 -12.52 -7.60
CA ASP A 355 21.84 -13.79 -8.18
C ASP A 355 20.85 -14.57 -7.30
N LEU A 356 20.38 -13.98 -6.20
CA LEU A 356 19.46 -14.63 -5.26
C LEU A 356 18.04 -14.08 -5.40
N SER A 357 17.07 -15.00 -5.33
CA SER A 357 15.66 -14.61 -5.16
C SER A 357 15.42 -14.02 -3.77
N PRO A 358 14.44 -13.11 -3.60
CA PRO A 358 14.09 -12.56 -2.29
C PRO A 358 13.88 -13.63 -1.23
N LYS A 359 13.17 -14.71 -1.58
CA LYS A 359 12.91 -15.86 -0.68
C LYS A 359 14.20 -16.54 -0.18
N GLN A 360 15.20 -16.69 -1.05
CA GLN A 360 16.50 -17.26 -0.65
C GLN A 360 17.23 -16.33 0.32
N ILE A 361 17.20 -15.01 0.08
CA ILE A 361 17.87 -14.02 0.93
C ILE A 361 17.23 -14.00 2.33
N TYR A 362 15.90 -14.01 2.43
CA TYR A 362 15.19 -14.12 3.72
C TYR A 362 15.61 -15.38 4.48
N ARG A 363 15.56 -16.55 3.81
CA ARG A 363 15.93 -17.83 4.43
C ARG A 363 17.37 -17.84 4.92
N GLN A 364 18.30 -17.29 4.13
CA GLN A 364 19.70 -17.14 4.55
C GLN A 364 19.79 -16.32 5.83
N HIS A 365 19.13 -15.16 5.88
CA HIS A 365 19.19 -14.27 7.03
C HIS A 365 18.51 -14.82 8.29
N GLU A 366 17.38 -15.51 8.14
CA GLU A 366 16.70 -16.19 9.25
C GLU A 366 17.58 -17.32 9.81
N ASN A 367 18.18 -18.14 8.94
CA ASN A 367 19.07 -19.23 9.35
C ASN A 367 20.33 -18.71 10.04
N GLU A 368 20.92 -17.61 9.55
CA GLU A 368 22.07 -16.99 10.20
C GLU A 368 21.75 -16.52 11.63
N LYS A 369 20.56 -15.95 11.86
CA LYS A 369 20.10 -15.53 13.19
C LYS A 369 19.81 -16.74 14.09
N LYS A 370 19.12 -17.76 13.56
CA LYS A 370 18.85 -19.02 14.26
C LYS A 370 20.14 -19.71 14.71
N ARG A 371 21.13 -19.85 13.81
CA ARG A 371 22.44 -20.43 14.15
C ARG A 371 23.14 -19.69 15.28
N LYS A 372 22.96 -18.37 15.39
CA LYS A 372 23.58 -17.56 16.45
C LYS A 372 22.89 -17.69 17.80
N TYR A 373 21.56 -17.81 17.83
CA TYR A 373 20.81 -17.57 19.07
C TYR A 373 19.81 -18.65 19.44
N ALA A 374 19.32 -19.46 18.49
CA ALA A 374 18.22 -20.39 18.75
C ALA A 374 18.58 -21.41 19.83
N THR A 375 19.74 -22.07 19.74
CA THR A 375 20.19 -23.06 20.73
C THR A 375 20.30 -22.46 22.12
N ARG A 376 20.92 -21.27 22.25
CA ARG A 376 21.03 -20.58 23.55
C ARG A 376 19.67 -20.25 24.14
N VAL A 377 18.75 -19.72 23.33
CA VAL A 377 17.41 -19.36 23.80
C VAL A 377 16.59 -20.59 24.20
N LEU A 378 16.67 -21.66 23.42
CA LEU A 378 15.89 -22.88 23.67
C LEU A 378 16.40 -23.65 24.88
N GLU A 379 17.72 -23.82 25.00
CA GLU A 379 18.34 -24.68 26.01
C GLU A 379 18.64 -23.95 27.33
N ILE A 380 19.04 -22.67 27.26
CA ILE A 380 19.47 -21.88 28.43
C ILE A 380 18.31 -21.02 28.94
N GLU A 381 17.74 -20.18 28.06
CA GLU A 381 16.62 -19.30 28.45
C GLU A 381 15.29 -20.05 28.59
N GLN A 382 15.23 -21.30 28.12
CA GLN A 382 14.01 -22.12 28.05
C GLN A 382 12.84 -21.41 27.34
N GLY A 383 13.15 -20.45 26.47
CA GLY A 383 12.20 -19.64 25.72
C GLY A 383 12.05 -20.10 24.27
N SER A 384 11.31 -19.33 23.49
CA SER A 384 11.22 -19.50 22.03
C SER A 384 11.98 -18.40 21.30
N PHE A 385 12.64 -18.71 20.19
CA PHE A 385 13.35 -17.73 19.36
C PHE A 385 12.66 -17.51 18.01
N THR A 386 12.47 -16.26 17.61
CA THR A 386 11.92 -15.91 16.28
C THR A 386 12.72 -14.78 15.62
N PRO A 387 13.41 -15.02 14.49
CA PRO A 387 14.08 -13.95 13.77
C PRO A 387 13.09 -13.06 13.03
N LEU A 388 13.22 -11.74 13.17
CA LEU A 388 12.38 -10.75 12.49
C LEU A 388 13.18 -10.11 11.35
N VAL A 389 13.09 -10.72 10.16
CA VAL A 389 13.87 -10.30 8.99
C VAL A 389 13.00 -9.48 8.03
N PHE A 390 13.46 -8.25 7.73
CA PHE A 390 12.84 -7.30 6.83
C PHE A 390 13.78 -6.95 5.67
N SER A 391 13.22 -6.60 4.52
CA SER A 391 13.95 -5.90 3.46
C SER A 391 13.74 -4.39 3.56
N THR A 392 14.67 -3.59 3.02
CA THR A 392 14.49 -2.13 2.92
C THR A 392 13.34 -1.71 2.00
N THR A 393 12.81 -2.63 1.20
CA THR A 393 11.65 -2.40 0.32
C THR A 393 10.32 -2.74 0.99
N GLY A 394 10.35 -3.22 2.24
CA GLY A 394 9.14 -3.48 3.05
C GLY A 394 8.66 -4.94 3.05
N GLY A 395 9.37 -5.84 2.38
CA GLY A 395 9.10 -7.29 2.44
C GLY A 395 9.57 -7.92 3.75
N MET A 396 9.06 -9.11 4.07
CA MET A 396 9.27 -9.79 5.35
C MET A 396 9.52 -11.28 5.18
N GLY A 397 10.43 -11.83 5.99
CA GLY A 397 10.70 -13.25 6.09
C GLY A 397 9.51 -14.06 6.60
N GLU A 398 9.54 -15.38 6.41
CA GLU A 398 8.42 -16.26 6.75
C GLU A 398 8.16 -16.29 8.26
N GLU A 399 9.21 -16.31 9.08
CA GLU A 399 9.10 -16.30 10.54
C GLU A 399 8.54 -14.95 11.03
N CYS A 400 8.99 -13.85 10.44
CA CYS A 400 8.46 -12.51 10.72
C CYS A 400 6.96 -12.41 10.38
N GLN A 401 6.54 -12.98 9.25
CA GLN A 401 5.13 -13.02 8.87
C GLN A 401 4.28 -13.87 9.83
N ARG A 402 4.82 -14.98 10.36
CA ARG A 402 4.15 -15.78 11.41
C ARG A 402 4.01 -14.98 12.69
N PHE A 403 5.07 -14.29 13.11
CA PHE A 403 5.05 -13.39 14.26
C PHE A 403 3.97 -12.30 14.14
N HIS A 404 3.91 -11.58 13.01
CA HIS A 404 2.87 -10.55 12.81
C HIS A 404 1.45 -11.11 12.80
N ARG A 405 1.23 -12.32 12.25
CA ARG A 405 -0.08 -12.98 12.34
C ARG A 405 -0.47 -13.25 13.79
N ARG A 406 0.46 -13.76 14.59
CA ARG A 406 0.23 -14.02 16.01
C ARG A 406 -0.01 -12.73 16.80
N LEU A 407 0.79 -11.70 16.55
CA LEU A 407 0.63 -10.39 17.16
C LEU A 407 -0.74 -9.78 16.83
N ALA A 408 -1.21 -9.92 15.58
CA ALA A 408 -2.54 -9.49 15.19
C ALA A 408 -3.66 -10.27 15.91
N GLU A 409 -3.52 -11.58 16.10
CA GLU A 409 -4.49 -12.37 16.89
C GLU A 409 -4.60 -11.86 18.33
N LEU A 410 -3.45 -11.62 18.98
CA LEU A 410 -3.39 -11.13 20.36
C LEU A 410 -4.01 -9.72 20.47
N LEU A 411 -3.70 -8.83 19.53
CA LEU A 411 -4.24 -7.47 19.49
C LEU A 411 -5.73 -7.44 19.22
N ALA A 412 -6.18 -8.18 18.20
CA ALA A 412 -7.59 -8.28 17.83
C ALA A 412 -8.41 -8.81 19.02
N SER A 413 -7.93 -9.86 19.69
CA SER A 413 -8.60 -10.41 20.87
C SER A 413 -8.64 -9.44 22.04
N LYS A 414 -7.53 -8.73 22.34
CA LYS A 414 -7.49 -7.77 23.46
C LYS A 414 -8.39 -6.55 23.22
N LYS A 415 -8.45 -6.06 21.98
CA LYS A 415 -9.23 -4.87 21.62
C LYS A 415 -10.68 -5.16 21.22
N GLY A 416 -11.03 -6.43 20.98
CA GLY A 416 -12.33 -6.81 20.41
C GLY A 416 -12.48 -6.34 18.96
N GLU A 417 -11.38 -6.22 18.22
CA GLU A 417 -11.34 -5.74 16.83
C GLU A 417 -11.27 -6.90 15.83
N ASP A 418 -11.61 -6.63 14.58
CA ASP A 418 -11.47 -7.62 13.51
C ASP A 418 -9.98 -7.91 13.21
N TYR A 419 -9.66 -9.19 13.00
CA TYR A 419 -8.31 -9.63 12.68
C TYR A 419 -7.77 -8.99 11.41
N SER A 420 -8.60 -8.86 10.37
CA SER A 420 -8.17 -8.32 9.07
C SER A 420 -7.82 -6.83 9.16
N ALA A 421 -8.59 -6.05 9.93
CA ALA A 421 -8.29 -4.67 10.24
C ALA A 421 -6.97 -4.55 11.05
N THR A 422 -6.82 -5.39 12.07
CA THR A 422 -5.64 -5.39 12.95
C THR A 422 -4.36 -5.72 12.20
N ILE A 423 -4.33 -6.81 11.40
CA ILE A 423 -3.14 -7.17 10.63
C ILE A 423 -2.83 -6.14 9.53
N SER A 424 -3.85 -5.50 8.96
CA SER A 424 -3.66 -4.39 8.01
C SER A 424 -2.97 -3.20 8.69
N TRP A 425 -3.41 -2.86 9.91
CA TRP A 425 -2.81 -1.80 10.71
C TRP A 425 -1.33 -2.09 11.06
N ILE A 426 -1.00 -3.31 11.50
CA ILE A 426 0.39 -3.73 11.77
C ILE A 426 1.25 -3.56 10.51
N ARG A 427 0.81 -4.11 9.37
CA ARG A 427 1.55 -4.00 8.10
C ARG A 427 1.73 -2.55 7.67
N CYS A 428 0.72 -1.72 7.86
CA CYS A 428 0.80 -0.30 7.55
C CYS A 428 1.86 0.40 8.41
N LYS A 429 1.84 0.20 9.74
CA LYS A 429 2.83 0.75 10.68
C LYS A 429 4.26 0.35 10.30
N VAL A 430 4.49 -0.93 10.04
CA VAL A 430 5.80 -1.45 9.64
C VAL A 430 6.23 -0.91 8.29
N SER A 431 5.34 -0.85 7.31
CA SER A 431 5.62 -0.30 5.98
C SER A 431 6.07 1.16 6.05
N PHE A 432 5.42 2.00 6.85
CA PHE A 432 5.86 3.39 7.07
C PHE A 432 7.20 3.49 7.82
N ALA A 433 7.46 2.63 8.80
CA ALA A 433 8.73 2.61 9.53
C ALA A 433 9.91 2.23 8.61
N VAL A 434 9.75 1.18 7.78
CA VAL A 434 10.74 0.81 6.76
C VAL A 434 10.92 1.93 5.74
N LEU A 435 9.83 2.53 5.27
CA LEU A 435 9.90 3.57 4.26
C LEU A 435 10.62 4.83 4.77
N ARG A 436 10.26 5.33 5.96
CA ARG A 436 10.89 6.53 6.53
C ARG A 436 12.37 6.33 6.79
N THR A 437 12.76 5.15 7.26
CA THR A 437 14.18 4.83 7.49
C THR A 437 14.94 4.65 6.17
N ALA A 438 14.32 4.13 5.11
CA ALA A 438 14.88 4.10 3.76
C ALA A 438 15.04 5.52 3.17
N LEU A 439 14.04 6.39 3.35
CA LEU A 439 14.11 7.80 2.93
C LEU A 439 15.17 8.58 3.72
N LEU A 440 15.34 8.29 5.01
CA LEU A 440 16.42 8.82 5.81
C LEU A 440 17.78 8.34 5.29
N CYS A 441 17.89 7.07 4.89
CA CYS A 441 19.07 6.58 4.21
C CYS A 441 19.34 7.37 2.93
N LEU A 442 18.32 7.73 2.15
CA LEU A 442 18.48 8.45 0.89
C LEU A 442 18.86 9.93 1.07
N ARG A 443 18.13 10.67 1.92
CA ARG A 443 18.23 12.15 2.04
C ARG A 443 18.84 12.64 3.35
N GLY A 444 19.15 11.74 4.29
CA GLY A 444 19.65 12.11 5.60
C GLY A 444 21.08 12.67 5.57
N SER A 445 21.33 13.67 6.41
CA SER A 445 22.68 14.22 6.61
C SER A 445 23.55 13.20 7.35
N ARG A 446 24.47 12.54 6.63
CA ARG A 446 25.39 11.52 7.17
C ARG A 446 26.52 12.09 8.03
N THR A 447 26.33 13.28 8.60
CA THR A 447 27.29 13.90 9.49
C THR A 447 27.47 13.03 10.73
N LEU A 448 28.72 12.80 11.12
CA LEU A 448 28.99 12.20 12.42
C LEU A 448 28.44 13.15 13.47
N LYS A 449 27.46 12.72 14.27
CA LYS A 449 27.21 13.39 15.54
C LYS A 449 28.51 13.29 16.33
N ARG A 450 29.30 14.38 16.36
CA ARG A 450 30.20 14.59 17.49
C ARG A 450 29.27 14.60 18.69
N VAL A 451 29.39 13.59 19.55
CA VAL A 451 28.87 13.72 20.91
C VAL A 451 29.60 14.94 21.46
N LYS A 452 28.94 16.11 21.49
CA LYS A 452 29.46 17.24 22.25
C LYS A 452 29.54 16.69 23.68
N ALA A 453 30.74 16.36 24.15
CA ALA A 453 30.99 16.42 25.58
C ALA A 453 30.55 17.83 25.98
N ASN A 454 29.60 17.94 26.92
CA ASN A 454 29.05 19.20 27.37
C ASN A 454 30.20 20.13 27.78
N LEU A 455 30.62 20.99 26.85
CA LEU A 455 31.48 22.13 27.07
C LEU A 455 30.63 23.31 26.65
N ILE A 456 29.83 23.74 27.63
CA ILE A 456 29.41 25.12 27.89
C ILE A 456 29.27 25.97 26.61
N ASP A 457 28.09 25.90 25.98
CA ASP A 457 27.56 27.05 25.22
C ASP A 457 26.69 27.84 26.20
N THR A 458 27.34 28.61 27.06
CA THR A 458 26.73 29.82 27.63
C THR A 458 26.83 30.89 26.55
N ASP A 459 25.85 30.96 25.66
CA ASP A 459 25.60 32.19 24.93
C ASP A 459 24.77 33.10 25.85
N PHE A 460 25.47 34.02 26.49
CA PHE A 460 24.91 35.20 27.12
C PHE A 460 24.31 36.08 26.02
N GLU A 461 22.99 36.23 25.99
CA GLU A 461 22.37 37.42 25.41
C GLU A 461 22.60 38.60 26.37
N LEU A 462 23.73 39.29 26.20
CA LEU A 462 23.91 40.65 26.68
C LEU A 462 23.69 41.60 25.49
N ASP A 463 22.46 42.11 25.38
CA ASP A 463 22.19 43.54 25.19
C ASP A 463 20.73 43.76 24.75
N ASN A 464 19.85 44.12 25.70
CA ASN A 464 18.74 45.02 25.40
C ASN A 464 18.18 45.72 26.67
N PRO A 465 18.65 46.92 27.04
CA PRO A 465 18.03 47.72 28.09
C PRO A 465 16.93 48.59 27.47
N ARG A 466 15.81 47.97 27.09
CA ARG A 466 14.54 48.67 26.84
C ARG A 466 13.39 47.75 27.19
N TYR A 467 12.99 47.74 28.45
CA TYR A 467 11.61 47.81 28.95
C TYR A 467 11.64 47.56 30.48
N ALA A 468 11.43 48.66 31.22
CA ALA A 468 11.16 48.76 32.67
C ALA A 468 12.24 48.29 33.66
#